data_AF-A0A392QL32-F1
#
_entry.id   AF-A0A392QL32-F1
#
_cell.length_a   1.000
_cell.length_b   1.000
_cell.length_c   1.000
_cell.angle_alpha   90.00
_cell.angle_beta   90.00
_cell.angle_gamma   90.00
#
_symmetry.space_group_name_H-M   'P 1'
#
loop_
_entity.id
_entity.type
_entity.pdbx_description
1 polymer ?
#
loop_
_entity_poly.entity_id
_entity_poly.type
_entity_poly.pdbx_seq_one_letter_code
_entity_poly.pdbx_strand_id
1 'polypeptide(L)'
;SLEAVNRIYEIKGRKHTSPLAICVGDVSDIDRFAVTDHLPHGLLDSLLPGPVTVVLRRGESSALERSLNPGFDSIGVRVPDCNFIRLIARGSGTALALTSANLSGQPS
;
A
#
# COMPACT_ATOMS: atom_id res chain seq x y z
N SER A 1 7.47 -10.32 1.36
CA SER A 1 7.63 -11.64 1.98
C SER A 1 6.78 -11.72 3.23
N LEU A 2 6.29 -12.91 3.56
CA LEU A 2 5.51 -13.17 4.78
C LEU A 2 6.22 -12.71 6.06
N GLU A 3 7.53 -12.94 6.16
CA GLU A 3 8.34 -12.53 7.31
C GLU A 3 8.32 -11.01 7.53
N ALA A 4 8.44 -10.22 6.45
CA ALA A 4 8.38 -8.76 6.54
C ALA A 4 7.01 -8.27 7.01
N VAL A 5 5.93 -8.90 6.56
CA VAL A 5 4.56 -8.59 7.00
C VAL A 5 4.39 -8.87 8.49
N ASN A 6 4.83 -10.06 8.95
CA ASN A 6 4.74 -10.45 10.36
C ASN A 6 5.53 -9.48 11.26
N ARG A 7 6.76 -9.15 10.86
CA ARG A 7 7.63 -8.24 11.61
C ARG A 7 7.03 -6.83 11.77
N ILE A 8 6.30 -6.33 10.76
CA ILE A 8 5.59 -5.05 10.86
C ILE A 8 4.47 -5.13 11.92
N TYR A 9 3.67 -6.20 11.92
CA TYR A 9 2.59 -6.37 12.90
C TYR A 9 3.14 -6.51 14.33
N GLU A 10 4.22 -7.26 14.51
CA GLU A 10 4.93 -7.42 15.79
C GLU A 10 5.44 -6.08 16.33
N ILE A 11 6.20 -5.32 15.53
CA ILE A 11 6.76 -4.02 15.93
C ILE A 11 5.64 -3.04 16.32
N LYS A 12 4.50 -3.10 15.64
CA LYS A 12 3.37 -2.21 15.91
C LYS A 12 2.54 -2.60 17.12
N GLY A 13 2.74 -3.80 17.69
CA GLY A 13 1.86 -4.35 18.73
C GLY A 13 0.40 -4.44 18.29
N ARG A 14 0.16 -4.55 16.98
CA ARG A 14 -1.20 -4.56 16.40
C ARG A 14 -1.79 -5.94 16.54
N LYS A 15 -3.08 -6.03 16.91
CA LYS A 15 -3.88 -7.21 16.57
C LYS A 15 -3.86 -7.36 15.04
N HIS A 16 -3.73 -8.58 14.53
CA HIS A 16 -3.65 -8.92 13.09
C HIS A 16 -4.84 -8.45 12.21
N THR A 17 -5.72 -7.58 12.72
CA THR A 17 -6.99 -7.18 12.11
C THR A 17 -6.98 -5.75 11.56
N SER A 18 -5.98 -4.92 11.86
CA SER A 18 -5.92 -3.55 11.31
C SER A 18 -5.25 -3.55 9.93
N PRO A 19 -5.96 -3.17 8.85
CA PRO A 19 -5.39 -3.14 7.52
C PRO A 19 -4.26 -2.10 7.40
N LEU A 20 -3.26 -2.46 6.61
CA LEU A 20 -2.15 -1.63 6.19
C LEU A 20 -2.40 -1.15 4.76
N ALA A 21 -2.03 0.09 4.49
CA ALA A 21 -1.90 0.58 3.12
C ALA A 21 -0.52 0.20 2.57
N ILE A 22 -0.32 0.38 1.28
CA ILE A 22 0.97 0.34 0.63
C ILE A 22 1.26 1.68 -0.07
N CYS A 23 2.53 1.95 -0.31
CA CYS A 23 2.94 2.94 -1.29
C CYS A 23 3.79 2.35 -2.42
N VAL A 24 3.63 2.94 -3.60
CA VAL A 24 4.35 2.61 -4.83
C VAL A 24 5.00 3.86 -5.42
N GLY A 25 5.96 3.65 -6.32
CA GLY A 25 6.75 4.74 -6.90
C GLY A 25 5.98 5.58 -7.93
N ASP A 26 5.16 4.91 -8.74
CA ASP A 26 4.43 5.52 -9.85
C ASP A 26 2.99 5.03 -9.93
N VAL A 27 2.10 5.85 -10.51
CA VAL A 27 0.67 5.52 -10.66
C VAL A 27 0.47 4.26 -11.49
N SER A 28 1.32 4.05 -12.49
CA SER A 28 1.31 2.86 -13.33
C SER A 28 1.62 1.57 -12.58
N ASP A 29 2.26 1.61 -11.40
CA ASP A 29 2.56 0.39 -10.64
C ASP A 29 1.33 -0.15 -9.88
N ILE A 30 0.24 0.62 -9.79
CA ILE A 30 -0.93 0.26 -8.99
C ILE A 30 -1.61 -1.01 -9.53
N ASP A 31 -1.63 -1.19 -10.86
CA ASP A 31 -2.24 -2.33 -11.54
C ASP A 31 -1.61 -3.69 -11.16
N ARG A 32 -0.33 -3.69 -10.78
CA ARG A 32 0.40 -4.87 -10.27
C ARG A 32 -0.15 -5.39 -8.95
N PHE A 33 -0.91 -4.57 -8.22
CA PHE A 33 -1.37 -4.86 -6.87
C PHE A 33 -2.89 -4.86 -6.74
N ALA A 34 -3.58 -4.07 -7.55
CA ALA A 34 -5.01 -3.81 -7.45
C ALA A 34 -5.69 -3.77 -8.83
N VAL A 35 -6.98 -4.12 -8.86
CA VAL A 35 -7.79 -4.05 -10.08
C VAL A 35 -8.19 -2.60 -10.34
N THR A 36 -7.82 -2.06 -11.50
CA THR A 36 -8.05 -0.65 -11.88
C THR A 36 -8.93 -0.48 -13.13
N ASP A 37 -9.24 -1.56 -13.86
CA ASP A 37 -9.96 -1.52 -15.16
C ASP A 37 -11.35 -0.87 -15.10
N HIS A 38 -11.96 -0.87 -13.92
CA HIS A 38 -13.28 -0.27 -13.67
C HIS A 38 -13.22 1.26 -13.47
N LEU A 39 -12.03 1.84 -13.37
CA LEU A 39 -11.85 3.27 -13.12
C LEU A 39 -11.87 4.06 -14.43
N PRO A 40 -12.43 5.29 -14.42
CA PRO A 40 -12.28 6.21 -15.53
C PRO A 40 -10.81 6.46 -15.85
N HIS A 41 -10.50 6.61 -17.14
CA HIS A 41 -9.16 6.95 -17.60
C HIS A 41 -8.68 8.26 -16.96
N GLY A 42 -7.45 8.28 -16.46
CA GLY A 42 -6.83 9.44 -15.82
C GLY A 42 -7.31 9.74 -14.39
N LEU A 43 -8.27 8.99 -13.83
CA LEU A 43 -8.74 9.23 -12.45
C LEU A 43 -7.59 9.09 -11.45
N LEU A 44 -6.79 8.03 -11.56
CA LEU A 44 -5.66 7.83 -10.65
C LEU A 44 -4.62 8.93 -10.81
N ASP A 45 -4.27 9.34 -12.03
CA ASP A 45 -3.31 10.43 -12.29
C ASP A 45 -3.80 11.79 -11.78
N SER A 46 -5.12 12.01 -11.70
CA SER A 46 -5.69 13.23 -11.12
C SER A 46 -5.62 13.28 -9.59
N LEU A 47 -5.54 12.11 -8.93
CA LEU A 47 -5.50 11.98 -7.47
C LEU A 47 -4.08 11.76 -6.93
N LEU A 48 -3.19 11.25 -7.77
CA LEU A 48 -1.88 10.75 -7.41
C LEU A 48 -0.83 11.22 -8.44
N PRO A 49 0.40 11.57 -8.01
CA PRO A 49 0.91 11.56 -6.64
C PRO A 49 0.23 12.58 -5.71
N GLY A 50 0.07 12.26 -4.42
CA GLY A 50 -0.64 13.17 -3.51
C GLY A 50 -0.84 12.67 -2.08
N PRO A 51 -1.70 13.39 -1.31
CA PRO A 51 -2.03 13.05 0.07
C PRO A 51 -3.09 11.95 0.21
N VAL A 52 -3.63 11.46 -0.91
CA VAL A 52 -4.75 10.50 -0.92
C VAL A 52 -4.24 9.06 -0.91
N THR A 53 -4.98 8.19 -0.22
CA THR A 53 -4.85 6.74 -0.34
C THR A 53 -6.12 6.22 -1.00
N VAL A 54 -5.99 5.56 -2.15
CA VAL A 54 -7.12 4.98 -2.89
C VAL A 54 -7.32 3.55 -2.41
N VAL A 55 -8.54 3.18 -2.04
CA VAL A 55 -8.88 1.81 -1.64
C VAL A 55 -9.44 1.08 -2.85
N LEU A 56 -8.75 0.01 -3.26
CA LEU A 56 -9.08 -0.77 -4.45
C LEU A 56 -9.19 -2.25 -4.12
N ARG A 57 -9.89 -3.01 -4.96
CA ARG A 57 -9.89 -4.47 -4.88
C ARG A 57 -8.50 -4.99 -5.23
N ARG A 58 -8.00 -5.95 -4.45
CA ARG A 58 -6.72 -6.61 -4.74
C ARG A 58 -6.81 -7.36 -6.06
N GLY A 59 -5.75 -7.29 -6.85
CA GLY A 59 -5.62 -8.13 -8.04
C GLY A 59 -5.45 -9.59 -7.63
N GLU A 60 -6.04 -10.53 -8.38
CA GLU A 60 -5.90 -11.96 -8.10
C GLU A 60 -4.44 -12.43 -8.24
N SER A 61 -3.71 -11.82 -9.18
CA SER A 61 -2.27 -12.00 -9.41
C SER A 61 -1.40 -10.97 -8.67
N SER A 62 -1.95 -10.31 -7.64
CA SER A 62 -1.20 -9.31 -6.87
C SER A 62 0.11 -9.89 -6.37
N ALA A 63 1.21 -9.15 -6.56
CA ALA A 63 2.52 -9.53 -6.05
C ALA A 63 2.64 -9.41 -4.51
N LEU A 64 1.57 -9.01 -3.82
CA LEU A 64 1.53 -8.92 -2.36
C LEU A 64 1.10 -10.24 -1.73
N GLU A 65 1.72 -10.55 -0.60
CA GLU A 65 1.33 -11.68 0.25
C GLU A 65 -0.11 -11.52 0.73
N ARG A 66 -0.91 -12.60 0.67
CA ARG A 66 -2.30 -12.61 1.18
C ARG A 66 -2.39 -12.41 2.69
N SER A 67 -1.29 -12.63 3.41
CA SER A 67 -1.19 -12.32 4.84
C SER A 67 -1.16 -10.82 5.14
N LEU A 68 -0.91 -9.98 4.14
CA LEU A 68 -1.08 -8.53 4.26
C LEU A 68 -2.58 -8.23 4.22
N ASN A 69 -3.15 -7.79 5.34
CA ASN A 69 -4.58 -7.54 5.56
C ASN A 69 -5.43 -8.82 5.45
N PRO A 70 -5.25 -9.80 6.37
CA PRO A 70 -6.01 -11.03 6.32
C PRO A 70 -7.52 -10.74 6.48
N GLY A 71 -8.34 -11.38 5.65
CA GLY A 71 -9.80 -11.21 5.65
C GLY A 71 -10.32 -9.99 4.88
N PHE A 72 -9.46 -9.23 4.19
CA PHE A 72 -9.87 -8.12 3.33
C PHE A 72 -9.47 -8.36 1.88
N ASP A 73 -10.45 -8.27 0.98
CA ASP A 73 -10.23 -8.32 -0.47
C ASP A 73 -9.74 -6.99 -1.06
N SER A 74 -9.57 -5.97 -0.22
CA SER A 74 -9.14 -4.64 -0.61
C SER A 74 -7.74 -4.28 -0.10
N ILE A 75 -7.12 -3.32 -0.78
CA ILE A 75 -5.84 -2.72 -0.41
C ILE A 75 -5.92 -1.20 -0.60
N GLY A 76 -5.40 -0.46 0.38
CA GLY A 76 -5.16 0.98 0.23
C GLY A 76 -3.82 1.20 -0.47
N VAL A 77 -3.80 1.97 -1.55
CA VAL A 77 -2.60 2.28 -2.32
C VAL A 77 -2.41 3.80 -2.40
N ARG A 78 -1.18 4.26 -2.18
CA ARG A 78 -0.80 5.67 -2.30
C ARG A 78 0.46 5.83 -3.14
N VAL A 79 0.49 6.83 -4.00
CA VAL A 79 1.73 7.35 -4.60
C VAL A 79 2.04 8.66 -3.88
N PRO A 80 3.06 8.71 -3.01
CA PRO A 80 3.36 9.92 -2.24
C PRO A 80 3.91 11.01 -3.15
N ASP A 81 3.45 12.25 -3.00
CA ASP A 81 4.09 13.41 -3.62
C ASP A 81 5.38 13.81 -2.87
N CYS A 82 6.35 12.90 -2.87
CA CYS A 82 7.66 13.07 -2.27
C CYS A 82 8.68 12.29 -3.08
N ASN A 83 9.57 13.00 -3.79
CA ASN A 83 10.53 12.36 -4.69
C ASN A 83 11.44 11.36 -3.98
N PHE A 84 11.86 11.64 -2.75
CA PHE A 84 12.68 10.72 -1.94
C PHE A 84 11.98 9.38 -1.71
N ILE A 85 10.71 9.40 -1.27
CA ILE A 85 9.94 8.17 -1.03
C ILE A 85 9.66 7.43 -2.33
N ARG A 86 9.34 8.15 -3.42
CA ARG A 86 9.14 7.54 -4.74
C ARG A 86 10.39 6.87 -5.26
N LEU A 87 11.57 7.46 -5.07
CA LEU A 87 12.86 6.85 -5.43
C LEU A 87 13.12 5.57 -4.66
N ILE A 88 12.85 5.55 -3.35
CA ILE A 88 12.99 4.33 -2.54
C ILE A 88 12.02 3.25 -3.04
N ALA A 89 10.75 3.60 -3.28
CA ALA A 89 9.73 2.65 -3.74
C ALA A 89 10.03 2.08 -5.14
N ARG A 90 10.59 2.89 -6.05
CA ARG A 90 11.09 2.40 -7.35
C ARG A 90 12.26 1.44 -7.16
N GLY A 91 13.21 1.79 -6.29
CA GLY A 91 14.39 0.98 -6.00
C GLY A 91 14.09 -0.36 -5.31
N SER A 92 12.99 -0.47 -4.55
CA SER A 92 12.61 -1.73 -3.90
C SER A 92 12.07 -2.78 -4.86
N GLY A 93 11.69 -2.43 -6.10
CA GLY A 93 11.11 -3.34 -7.09
C GLY A 93 9.71 -3.88 -6.74
N THR A 94 9.19 -3.53 -5.56
CA THR A 94 7.90 -3.91 -5.00
C THR A 94 7.32 -2.78 -4.16
N ALA A 95 6.07 -2.91 -3.72
CA ALA A 95 5.41 -1.91 -2.87
C ALA A 95 5.97 -1.90 -1.44
N LEU A 96 5.97 -0.71 -0.83
CA LEU A 96 6.34 -0.52 0.57
C LEU A 96 5.08 -0.49 1.43
N ALA A 97 5.09 -1.17 2.58
CA ALA A 97 3.97 -1.06 3.52
C ALA A 97 3.93 0.36 4.14
N LEU A 98 2.77 0.99 4.10
CA LEU A 98 2.54 2.34 4.61
C LEU A 98 1.70 2.29 5.89
N THR A 99 2.30 2.79 6.96
CA THR A 99 1.71 2.90 8.30
C THR A 99 2.28 4.13 8.98
N SER A 100 1.56 4.71 9.95
CA SER A 100 2.14 5.78 10.78
C SER A 100 3.40 5.26 11.45
N ALA A 101 4.40 6.11 11.73
CA ALA A 101 5.67 5.68 12.30
C ALA A 101 5.65 5.50 13.83
N ASN A 102 4.47 5.31 14.43
CA ASN A 102 4.30 5.28 15.90
C ASN A 102 3.74 3.94 16.37
N LEU A 103 3.80 3.69 17.67
CA LEU A 103 3.10 2.56 18.28
C LEU A 103 1.58 2.73 18.11
N SER A 104 0.86 1.61 18.01
CA SER A 104 -0.59 1.65 17.82
C SER A 104 -1.27 2.41 18.97
N GLY A 105 -2.06 3.44 18.64
CA GLY A 105 -2.73 4.30 19.62
C GLY A 105 -1.94 5.52 20.09
N GLN A 106 -0.70 5.73 19.61
CA GLN A 106 0.10 6.92 19.91
C GLN A 106 -0.03 8.00 18.82
N PRO A 107 0.14 9.29 19.16
CA PRO A 107 0.09 10.39 18.19
C PRO A 107 1.11 10.23 17.06
N SER A 108 0.78 10.78 15.88
CA SER A 108 1.69 10.92 14.73
C SER A 108 2.27 12.33 14.68
#